data_AF-A0A7C8D4F7-F1
#
_entry.id   AF-A0A7C8D4F7-F1
#
_cell.length_a   1.000
_cell.length_b   1.000
_cell.length_c   1.000
_cell.angle_alpha   90.00
_cell.angle_beta   90.00
_cell.angle_gamma   90.00
#
_symmetry.space_group_name_H-M   'P 1'
#
loop_
_entity.id
_entity.type
_entity.pdbx_description
1 polymer ?
#
loop_
_entity_poly.entity_id
_entity_poly.type
_entity_poly.pdbx_seq_one_letter_code
_entity_poly.pdbx_strand_id
1 'polypeptide(L)'
;MSDLSLDVDPIKVSSLLAKFGLTPVINASGSVTRLGGAPMPQAVIAAMAEMATTTVPLDVLQGVACRQIAEATRTEAGLVTAGAAAGLTLGSAAILAGWDRARMESLPDTDGFANEFVVAREQRSGYDHAVRAAGAKLVEVGFNDIVSGAGVRRTEGWEYEAAFSAATVGVLYVLSPESVPPLAEVVALAHAHGVPVLVDAAAELPPRSNLTEITSTGADLVVFSGGKSIRGPQSSGILAGRRDLIGSAFVQMMDLDEHPQLWAPPPELVDQTALLGGPPRHGLGRGLKVAKETIIGLLTALELFESGQYDVEVERQRIILEKIVKDLQGLPLS
;
A
#
# COMPACT_ATOMS: atom_id res chain seq x y z
N MET A 1 43.38 -13.44 -12.93
CA MET A 1 42.25 -13.34 -13.89
C MET A 1 41.92 -14.75 -14.32
N SER A 2 41.17 -15.48 -13.50
CA SER A 2 40.60 -16.77 -13.89
C SER A 2 39.31 -16.48 -14.65
N ASP A 3 39.26 -17.01 -15.86
CA ASP A 3 38.15 -16.97 -16.81
C ASP A 3 36.82 -17.33 -16.13
N LEU A 4 35.97 -16.31 -15.94
CA LEU A 4 34.57 -16.44 -15.54
C LEU A 4 33.75 -16.37 -16.82
N SER A 5 33.93 -17.35 -17.71
CA SER A 5 32.93 -17.65 -18.73
C SER A 5 31.70 -18.22 -18.01
N LEU A 6 30.90 -17.35 -17.42
CA LEU A 6 29.51 -17.69 -17.14
C LEU A 6 28.89 -17.92 -18.51
N ASP A 7 28.69 -19.19 -18.88
CA ASP A 7 27.80 -19.59 -19.97
C ASP A 7 26.40 -19.13 -19.56
N VAL A 8 26.13 -17.84 -19.73
CA VAL A 8 24.80 -17.29 -19.57
C VAL A 8 24.08 -17.62 -20.86
N ASP A 9 23.17 -18.58 -20.78
CA ASP A 9 22.23 -18.84 -21.86
C ASP A 9 21.63 -17.48 -22.29
N PRO A 10 21.70 -17.12 -23.59
CA PRO A 10 21.11 -15.88 -24.06
C PRO A 10 19.64 -15.86 -23.65
N ILE A 11 19.17 -14.73 -23.11
CA ILE A 11 17.79 -14.60 -22.64
C ILE A 11 16.87 -14.97 -23.81
N LYS A 12 16.15 -16.08 -23.67
CA LYS A 12 15.23 -16.55 -24.70
C LYS A 12 14.14 -15.50 -24.88
N VAL A 13 14.17 -14.79 -26.00
CA VAL A 13 13.10 -13.88 -26.40
C VAL A 13 11.89 -14.73 -26.75
N SER A 14 10.83 -14.64 -25.95
CA SER A 14 9.60 -15.35 -26.25
C SER A 14 8.97 -14.83 -27.54
N SER A 15 8.17 -15.67 -28.22
CA SER A 15 7.40 -15.25 -29.40
C SER A 15 6.51 -14.04 -29.12
N LEU A 16 6.06 -13.89 -27.86
CA LEU A 16 5.28 -12.75 -27.40
C LEU A 16 6.11 -11.46 -27.37
N LEU A 17 7.31 -11.48 -26.80
CA LEU A 17 8.19 -10.31 -26.77
C LEU A 17 8.62 -9.91 -28.18
N ALA A 18 8.97 -10.89 -29.03
CA ALA A 18 9.29 -10.65 -30.43
C ALA A 18 8.12 -10.02 -31.20
N LYS A 19 6.88 -10.49 -30.98
CA LYS A 19 5.67 -9.93 -31.59
C LYS A 19 5.49 -8.44 -31.27
N PHE A 20 5.86 -8.00 -30.07
CA PHE A 20 5.74 -6.61 -29.63
C PHE A 20 7.05 -5.80 -29.75
N GLY A 21 8.13 -6.38 -30.30
CA GLY A 21 9.42 -5.71 -30.44
C GLY A 21 10.09 -5.38 -29.10
N LEU A 22 9.83 -6.16 -28.04
CA LEU A 22 10.36 -5.93 -26.70
C LEU A 22 11.65 -6.72 -26.46
N THR A 23 12.65 -6.05 -25.91
CA THR A 23 13.90 -6.68 -25.46
C THR A 23 13.81 -6.98 -23.96
N PRO A 24 14.00 -8.24 -23.52
CA PRO A 24 14.02 -8.56 -22.10
C PRO A 24 15.28 -7.99 -21.43
N VAL A 25 15.18 -7.67 -20.13
CA VAL A 25 16.29 -7.13 -19.32
C VAL A 25 16.53 -7.99 -18.09
N ILE A 26 17.76 -7.98 -17.59
CA ILE A 26 18.10 -8.51 -16.26
C ILE A 26 17.89 -7.38 -15.25
N ASN A 27 16.90 -7.50 -14.38
CA ASN A 27 16.62 -6.52 -13.35
C ASN A 27 17.42 -6.83 -12.08
N ALA A 28 18.42 -6.00 -11.78
CA ALA A 28 19.21 -6.06 -10.55
C ALA A 28 18.91 -4.89 -9.57
N SER A 29 17.79 -4.17 -9.79
CA SER A 29 17.39 -3.00 -8.99
C SER A 29 16.22 -3.30 -8.03
N GLY A 30 15.91 -4.58 -7.79
CA GLY A 30 14.78 -5.00 -6.97
C GLY A 30 13.43 -4.88 -7.69
N SER A 31 12.34 -4.73 -6.94
CA SER A 31 10.96 -4.74 -7.44
C SER A 31 10.48 -3.37 -7.97
N VAL A 32 11.32 -2.70 -8.77
CA VAL A 32 11.03 -1.37 -9.30
C VAL A 32 9.86 -1.36 -10.30
N THR A 33 8.93 -0.42 -10.10
CA THR A 33 7.72 -0.30 -10.93
C THR A 33 8.03 -0.04 -12.40
N ARG A 34 9.09 0.71 -12.71
CA ARG A 34 9.49 1.03 -14.09
C ARG A 34 9.81 -0.22 -14.93
N LEU A 35 10.13 -1.36 -14.30
CA LEU A 35 10.44 -2.62 -14.96
C LEU A 35 9.36 -3.69 -14.78
N GLY A 36 8.17 -3.32 -14.29
CA GLY A 36 7.05 -4.24 -14.12
C GLY A 36 7.01 -4.98 -12.78
N GLY A 37 7.83 -4.57 -11.80
CA GLY A 37 7.79 -5.13 -10.45
C GLY A 37 8.48 -6.50 -10.32
N ALA A 38 8.10 -7.24 -9.29
CA ALA A 38 8.63 -8.58 -9.08
C ALA A 38 7.92 -9.62 -9.97
N PRO A 39 8.64 -10.59 -10.58
CA PRO A 39 7.99 -11.67 -11.30
C PRO A 39 7.06 -12.50 -10.41
N MET A 40 5.83 -12.71 -10.87
CA MET A 40 4.82 -13.48 -10.13
C MET A 40 5.17 -14.99 -10.13
N PRO A 41 4.95 -15.70 -9.01
CA PRO A 41 4.99 -17.16 -8.96
C PRO A 41 3.96 -17.80 -9.91
N GLN A 42 4.24 -19.02 -10.37
CA GLN A 42 3.35 -19.73 -11.30
C GLN A 42 1.94 -19.97 -10.72
N ALA A 43 1.83 -20.22 -9.42
CA ALA A 43 0.55 -20.39 -8.74
C ALA A 43 -0.32 -19.11 -8.82
N VAL A 44 0.29 -17.93 -8.69
CA VAL A 44 -0.39 -16.64 -8.84
C VAL A 44 -0.90 -16.47 -10.27
N ILE A 45 -0.06 -16.76 -11.27
CA ILE A 45 -0.43 -16.68 -12.69
C ILE A 45 -1.60 -17.64 -13.01
N ALA A 46 -1.55 -18.87 -12.48
CA ALA A 46 -2.61 -19.85 -12.68
C ALA A 46 -3.94 -19.41 -12.06
N ALA A 47 -3.92 -18.90 -10.82
CA ALA A 47 -5.11 -18.40 -10.14
C ALA A 47 -5.75 -17.21 -10.87
N MET A 48 -4.92 -16.29 -11.38
CA MET A 48 -5.39 -15.18 -12.23
C MET A 48 -6.06 -15.69 -13.51
N ALA A 49 -5.45 -16.66 -14.19
CA ALA A 49 -5.96 -17.20 -15.44
C ALA A 49 -7.30 -17.93 -15.26
N GLU A 50 -7.46 -18.67 -14.17
CA GLU A 50 -8.72 -19.34 -13.83
C GLU A 50 -9.82 -18.31 -13.51
N MET A 51 -9.51 -17.32 -12.68
CA MET A 51 -10.45 -16.27 -12.33
C MET A 51 -10.86 -15.44 -13.55
N ALA A 52 -9.97 -15.27 -14.54
CA ALA A 52 -10.24 -14.51 -15.77
C ALA A 52 -11.46 -15.03 -16.55
N THR A 53 -11.71 -16.33 -16.51
CA THR A 53 -12.80 -16.97 -17.26
C THR A 53 -14.11 -17.10 -16.49
N THR A 54 -14.18 -16.59 -15.26
CA THR A 54 -15.34 -16.76 -14.36
C THR A 54 -15.95 -15.41 -13.98
N THR A 55 -17.27 -15.36 -13.73
CA THR A 55 -17.96 -14.16 -13.21
C THR A 55 -18.29 -14.35 -11.74
N VAL A 56 -17.94 -13.36 -10.91
CA VAL A 56 -18.25 -13.32 -9.47
C VAL A 56 -18.63 -11.91 -9.04
N PRO A 57 -19.46 -11.75 -8.00
CA PRO A 57 -19.71 -10.44 -7.37
C PRO A 57 -18.41 -9.90 -6.75
N LEU A 58 -17.98 -8.71 -7.17
CA LEU A 58 -16.69 -8.15 -6.75
C LEU A 58 -16.70 -7.66 -5.29
N ASP A 59 -17.84 -7.21 -4.81
CA ASP A 59 -18.08 -6.84 -3.41
C ASP A 59 -17.90 -8.06 -2.49
N VAL A 60 -18.52 -9.20 -2.80
CA VAL A 60 -18.36 -10.45 -2.07
C VAL A 60 -16.91 -10.93 -2.11
N LEU A 61 -16.25 -10.81 -3.27
CA LEU A 61 -14.83 -11.14 -3.41
C LEU A 61 -13.93 -10.25 -2.54
N GLN A 62 -14.22 -8.95 -2.43
CA GLN A 62 -13.53 -8.07 -1.49
C GLN A 62 -13.84 -8.43 -0.03
N GLY A 63 -15.04 -8.92 0.29
CA GLY A 63 -15.35 -9.46 1.61
C GLY A 63 -14.50 -10.70 1.96
N VAL A 64 -14.25 -11.59 0.99
CA VAL A 64 -13.30 -12.71 1.13
C VAL A 64 -11.88 -12.17 1.35
N ALA A 65 -11.45 -11.23 0.53
CA ALA A 65 -10.13 -10.60 0.65
C ALA A 65 -9.93 -9.92 2.01
N CYS A 66 -10.97 -9.25 2.51
CA CYS A 66 -10.96 -8.58 3.81
C CYS A 66 -10.61 -9.53 4.94
N ARG A 67 -11.24 -10.71 4.98
CA ARG A 67 -10.96 -11.70 6.02
C ARG A 67 -9.52 -12.21 5.96
N GLN A 68 -9.03 -12.55 4.77
CA GLN A 68 -7.67 -13.05 4.61
C GLN A 68 -6.61 -11.99 4.95
N ILE A 69 -6.80 -10.75 4.49
CA ILE A 69 -5.88 -9.65 4.81
C ILE A 69 -5.91 -9.33 6.30
N ALA A 70 -7.10 -9.28 6.91
CA ALA A 70 -7.24 -9.01 8.34
C ALA A 70 -6.51 -10.08 9.19
N GLU A 71 -6.62 -11.36 8.80
CA GLU A 71 -5.89 -12.46 9.44
C GLU A 71 -4.37 -12.27 9.29
N ALA A 72 -3.90 -12.03 8.06
CA ALA A 72 -2.49 -11.89 7.74
C ALA A 72 -1.80 -10.71 8.44
N THR A 73 -2.54 -9.62 8.63
CA THR A 73 -2.03 -8.36 9.18
C THR A 73 -2.44 -8.13 10.64
N ARG A 74 -3.26 -9.01 11.21
CA ARG A 74 -3.86 -8.87 12.55
C ARG A 74 -4.61 -7.54 12.74
N THR A 75 -5.29 -7.07 11.71
CA THR A 75 -6.14 -5.88 11.74
C THR A 75 -7.62 -6.26 11.80
N GLU A 76 -8.49 -5.26 11.94
CA GLU A 76 -9.94 -5.49 11.97
C GLU A 76 -10.51 -5.81 10.58
N ALA A 77 -9.93 -5.21 9.54
CA ALA A 77 -10.34 -5.38 8.15
C ALA A 77 -9.19 -5.13 7.18
N GLY A 78 -9.40 -5.52 5.92
CA GLY A 78 -8.47 -5.29 4.82
C GLY A 78 -9.17 -5.09 3.48
N LEU A 79 -8.48 -4.45 2.54
CA LEU A 79 -8.99 -4.13 1.22
C LEU A 79 -7.90 -4.29 0.17
N VAL A 80 -8.23 -4.97 -0.93
CA VAL A 80 -7.36 -5.00 -2.10
C VAL A 80 -7.59 -3.74 -2.93
N THR A 81 -6.51 -3.03 -3.23
CA THR A 81 -6.51 -1.75 -3.95
C THR A 81 -5.65 -1.83 -5.21
N ALA A 82 -5.81 -0.88 -6.14
CA ALA A 82 -5.08 -0.84 -7.41
C ALA A 82 -3.61 -0.38 -7.25
N GLY A 83 -2.89 -0.93 -6.28
CA GLY A 83 -1.55 -0.53 -5.89
C GLY A 83 -1.51 0.26 -4.58
N ALA A 84 -0.32 0.40 -4.00
CA ALA A 84 -0.13 1.14 -2.76
C ALA A 84 -0.58 2.62 -2.87
N ALA A 85 -0.30 3.29 -3.99
CA ALA A 85 -0.78 4.65 -4.21
C ALA A 85 -2.32 4.74 -4.17
N ALA A 86 -3.02 3.76 -4.74
CA ALA A 86 -4.48 3.68 -4.63
C ALA A 86 -4.92 3.46 -3.17
N GLY A 87 -4.20 2.61 -2.42
CA GLY A 87 -4.41 2.43 -0.99
C GLY A 87 -4.25 3.72 -0.19
N LEU A 88 -3.23 4.53 -0.47
CA LEU A 88 -3.03 5.83 0.18
C LEU A 88 -4.16 6.82 -0.15
N THR A 89 -4.57 6.91 -1.42
CA THR A 89 -5.71 7.74 -1.82
C THR A 89 -7.00 7.30 -1.14
N LEU A 90 -7.32 6.00 -1.15
CA LEU A 90 -8.53 5.46 -0.52
C LEU A 90 -8.51 5.61 1.00
N GLY A 91 -7.38 5.36 1.65
CA GLY A 91 -7.21 5.55 3.09
C GLY A 91 -7.36 7.02 3.50
N SER A 92 -6.80 7.94 2.72
CA SER A 92 -6.95 9.38 2.94
C SER A 92 -8.41 9.83 2.77
N ALA A 93 -9.07 9.34 1.72
CA ALA A 93 -10.49 9.60 1.47
C ALA A 93 -11.38 9.05 2.59
N ALA A 94 -11.05 7.89 3.14
CA ALA A 94 -11.75 7.31 4.28
C ALA A 94 -11.60 8.15 5.55
N ILE A 95 -10.39 8.66 5.83
CA ILE A 95 -10.15 9.55 6.97
C ILE A 95 -10.89 10.89 6.81
N LEU A 96 -10.90 11.45 5.59
CA LEU A 96 -11.59 12.73 5.29
C LEU A 96 -13.11 12.62 5.43
N ALA A 97 -13.69 11.55 4.87
CA ALA A 97 -15.14 11.41 4.75
C ALA A 97 -15.78 10.60 5.88
N GLY A 98 -15.09 9.60 6.43
CA GLY A 98 -15.71 8.61 7.30
C GLY A 98 -16.92 7.97 6.60
N TRP A 99 -18.07 7.97 7.25
CA TRP A 99 -19.35 7.53 6.67
C TRP A 99 -20.23 8.68 6.16
N ASP A 100 -19.73 9.91 6.13
CA ASP A 100 -20.47 11.09 5.67
C ASP A 100 -20.58 11.09 4.14
N ARG A 101 -21.77 10.80 3.64
CA ARG A 101 -22.07 10.75 2.20
C ARG A 101 -21.85 12.09 1.49
N ALA A 102 -22.11 13.21 2.16
CA ALA A 102 -21.92 14.52 1.54
C ALA A 102 -20.42 14.81 1.35
N ARG A 103 -19.59 14.35 2.29
CA ARG A 103 -18.13 14.41 2.14
C ARG A 103 -17.64 13.47 1.05
N MET A 104 -18.06 12.20 1.06
CA MET A 104 -17.69 11.24 0.00
C MET A 104 -17.96 11.80 -1.40
N GLU A 105 -19.07 12.50 -1.57
CA GLU A 105 -19.50 13.04 -2.85
C GLU A 105 -18.84 14.37 -3.23
N SER A 106 -18.27 15.09 -2.27
CA SER A 106 -17.52 16.33 -2.54
C SER A 106 -16.05 16.07 -2.86
N LEU A 107 -15.47 14.97 -2.36
CA LEU A 107 -14.06 14.64 -2.62
C LEU A 107 -13.73 14.63 -4.13
N PRO A 108 -12.58 15.20 -4.55
CA PRO A 108 -11.48 15.70 -3.72
C PRO A 108 -11.65 17.17 -3.28
N ASP A 109 -12.77 17.81 -3.59
CA ASP A 109 -13.08 19.13 -3.03
C ASP A 109 -13.38 18.96 -1.53
N THR A 110 -12.62 19.68 -0.71
CA THR A 110 -12.68 19.61 0.75
C THR A 110 -13.05 20.96 1.37
N ASP A 111 -13.55 21.89 0.55
CA ASP A 111 -14.04 23.17 1.03
C ASP A 111 -15.19 22.96 2.01
N GLY A 112 -15.05 23.53 3.22
CA GLY A 112 -16.07 23.48 4.27
C GLY A 112 -15.87 22.41 5.34
N PHE A 113 -14.79 21.62 5.30
CA PHE A 113 -14.42 20.72 6.41
C PHE A 113 -12.91 20.57 6.60
N ALA A 114 -12.52 20.00 7.75
CA ALA A 114 -11.13 19.74 8.12
C ALA A 114 -10.47 18.75 7.14
N ASN A 115 -9.23 19.01 6.74
CA ASN A 115 -8.55 18.26 5.67
C ASN A 115 -7.02 18.21 5.80
N GLU A 116 -6.45 18.62 6.93
CA GLU A 116 -5.00 18.65 7.11
C GLU A 116 -4.46 17.29 7.57
N PHE A 117 -3.42 16.83 6.89
CA PHE A 117 -2.59 15.70 7.28
C PHE A 117 -1.23 16.20 7.72
N VAL A 118 -0.83 15.90 8.96
CA VAL A 118 0.52 16.23 9.44
C VAL A 118 1.52 15.17 8.96
N VAL A 119 2.70 15.61 8.53
CA VAL A 119 3.77 14.73 8.02
C VAL A 119 5.16 15.34 8.27
N ALA A 120 6.16 14.52 8.60
CA ALA A 120 7.53 14.99 8.71
C ALA A 120 8.10 15.39 7.33
N ARG A 121 8.85 16.49 7.25
CA ARG A 121 9.47 16.94 5.98
C ARG A 121 10.36 15.87 5.35
N GLU A 122 11.08 15.13 6.18
CA GLU A 122 11.98 14.06 5.72
C GLU A 122 11.25 12.80 5.22
N GLN A 123 9.93 12.69 5.46
CA GLN A 123 9.09 11.61 4.96
C GLN A 123 8.37 11.99 3.65
N ARG A 124 8.53 13.23 3.16
CA ARG A 124 7.92 13.68 1.91
C ARG A 124 8.54 12.99 0.71
N SER A 125 7.71 12.58 -0.24
CA SER A 125 8.16 11.94 -1.48
C SER A 125 7.12 12.11 -2.59
N GLY A 126 7.48 11.77 -3.83
CA GLY A 126 6.53 11.81 -4.96
C GLY A 126 5.28 10.95 -4.77
N TYR A 127 5.28 9.99 -3.83
CA TYR A 127 4.12 9.14 -3.55
C TYR A 127 3.04 9.85 -2.71
N ASP A 128 3.39 10.94 -2.00
CA ASP A 128 2.42 11.73 -1.22
C ASP A 128 1.38 12.47 -2.09
N HIS A 129 1.60 12.52 -3.43
CA HIS A 129 0.59 12.95 -4.39
C HIS A 129 -0.70 12.14 -4.24
N ALA A 130 -0.61 10.85 -3.86
CA ALA A 130 -1.78 10.00 -3.66
C ALA A 130 -2.69 10.50 -2.51
N VAL A 131 -2.09 11.02 -1.43
CA VAL A 131 -2.81 11.57 -0.27
C VAL A 131 -3.49 12.88 -0.64
N ARG A 132 -2.75 13.77 -1.32
CA ARG A 132 -3.29 15.04 -1.84
C ARG A 132 -4.37 14.85 -2.90
N ALA A 133 -4.28 13.80 -3.71
CA ALA A 133 -5.28 13.47 -4.72
C ALA A 133 -6.65 13.14 -4.12
N ALA A 134 -6.71 12.75 -2.84
CA ALA A 134 -7.96 12.57 -2.10
C ALA A 134 -8.55 13.90 -1.59
N GLY A 135 -7.85 15.04 -1.73
CA GLY A 135 -8.27 16.35 -1.22
C GLY A 135 -7.53 16.80 0.05
N ALA A 136 -6.61 15.99 0.59
CA ALA A 136 -5.87 16.34 1.80
C ALA A 136 -4.85 17.48 1.55
N LYS A 137 -4.67 18.33 2.57
CA LYS A 137 -3.60 19.34 2.64
C LYS A 137 -2.51 18.86 3.57
N LEU A 138 -1.25 18.90 3.14
CA LEU A 138 -0.14 18.44 3.99
C LEU A 138 0.40 19.60 4.83
N VAL A 139 0.46 19.38 6.15
CA VAL A 139 1.12 20.25 7.12
C VAL A 139 2.45 19.63 7.49
N GLU A 140 3.53 20.27 7.08
CA GLU A 140 4.89 19.75 7.22
C GLU A 140 5.55 20.17 8.54
N VAL A 141 6.10 19.20 9.27
CA VAL A 141 6.83 19.41 10.53
C VAL A 141 8.26 18.88 10.45
N GLY A 142 9.15 19.36 11.32
CA GLY A 142 10.52 18.84 11.39
C GLY A 142 11.40 19.12 10.20
N PHE A 143 12.70 18.91 10.39
CA PHE A 143 13.69 18.88 9.32
C PHE A 143 14.87 18.02 9.77
N ASN A 144 15.72 17.65 8.82
CA ASN A 144 16.85 16.77 9.06
C ASN A 144 18.16 17.56 9.06
N ASP A 145 18.63 17.94 10.25
CA ASP A 145 19.87 18.71 10.42
C ASP A 145 21.12 17.92 10.04
N ILE A 146 21.05 16.59 10.13
CA ILE A 146 22.16 15.70 9.77
C ILE A 146 22.38 15.75 8.25
N VAL A 147 21.29 15.64 7.47
CA VAL A 147 21.34 15.69 6.00
C VAL A 147 21.75 17.08 5.50
N SER A 148 21.32 18.15 6.17
CA SER A 148 21.73 19.52 5.82
C SER A 148 23.15 19.87 6.27
N GLY A 149 23.77 19.07 7.16
CA GLY A 149 25.07 19.33 7.77
C GLY A 149 25.06 20.47 8.79
N ALA A 150 23.87 20.91 9.22
CA ALA A 150 23.70 22.03 10.15
C ALA A 150 23.66 21.61 11.63
N GLY A 151 23.53 20.31 11.92
CA GLY A 151 23.40 19.83 13.30
C GLY A 151 23.23 18.31 13.41
N VAL A 152 22.64 17.88 14.53
CA VAL A 152 22.51 16.46 14.92
C VAL A 152 21.07 16.00 15.11
N ARG A 153 20.09 16.91 14.93
CA ARG A 153 18.68 16.65 15.19
C ARG A 153 17.96 16.20 13.92
N ARG A 154 16.84 15.52 14.12
CA ARG A 154 15.86 15.18 13.08
C ARG A 154 14.49 15.55 13.62
N THR A 155 13.42 15.21 12.91
CA THR A 155 12.06 15.49 13.37
C THR A 155 11.81 14.87 14.75
N GLU A 156 11.21 15.64 15.66
CA GLU A 156 10.87 15.22 17.03
C GLU A 156 9.35 15.19 17.25
N GLY A 157 8.85 14.36 18.17
CA GLY A 157 7.41 14.19 18.41
C GLY A 157 6.68 15.49 18.75
N TRP A 158 7.29 16.39 19.53
CA TRP A 158 6.68 17.67 19.91
C TRP A 158 6.35 18.57 18.70
N GLU A 159 7.05 18.41 17.57
CA GLU A 159 6.77 19.19 16.35
C GLU A 159 5.47 18.76 15.68
N TYR A 160 5.11 17.47 15.78
CA TYR A 160 3.79 16.99 15.36
C TYR A 160 2.70 17.57 16.27
N GLU A 161 2.90 17.49 17.59
CA GLU A 161 1.96 17.99 18.59
C GLU A 161 1.66 19.49 18.40
N ALA A 162 2.70 20.29 18.19
CA ALA A 162 2.58 21.72 17.95
C ALA A 162 1.84 22.08 16.65
N ALA A 163 1.78 21.15 15.68
CA ALA A 163 1.11 21.37 14.40
C ALA A 163 -0.37 20.93 14.42
N PHE A 164 -0.81 20.16 15.40
CA PHE A 164 -2.19 19.73 15.50
C PHE A 164 -3.14 20.92 15.70
N SER A 165 -4.19 20.96 14.88
CA SER A 165 -5.16 22.03 14.82
C SER A 165 -6.58 21.47 14.67
N ALA A 166 -7.60 22.33 14.74
CA ALA A 166 -8.97 21.93 14.44
C ALA A 166 -9.18 21.48 12.98
N ALA A 167 -8.23 21.78 12.09
CA ALA A 167 -8.25 21.33 10.70
C ALA A 167 -7.51 19.99 10.48
N THR A 168 -6.79 19.48 11.50
CA THR A 168 -6.08 18.20 11.42
C THR A 168 -7.07 17.03 11.46
N VAL A 169 -6.99 16.16 10.46
CA VAL A 169 -7.80 14.94 10.36
C VAL A 169 -6.99 13.66 10.32
N GLY A 170 -5.68 13.73 10.09
CA GLY A 170 -4.82 12.56 10.05
C GLY A 170 -3.35 12.88 10.17
N VAL A 171 -2.55 11.84 10.39
CA VAL A 171 -1.10 11.85 10.20
C VAL A 171 -0.77 10.94 9.02
N LEU A 172 0.04 11.42 8.09
CA LEU A 172 0.69 10.57 7.10
C LEU A 172 2.07 10.21 7.63
N TYR A 173 2.35 8.91 7.77
CA TYR A 173 3.65 8.41 8.19
C TYR A 173 4.25 7.52 7.11
N VAL A 174 5.31 7.99 6.45
CA VAL A 174 6.04 7.16 5.47
C VAL A 174 7.12 6.38 6.20
N LEU A 175 6.92 5.07 6.28
CA LEU A 175 7.80 4.20 7.05
C LEU A 175 9.07 3.87 6.26
N SER A 176 10.18 3.85 6.99
CA SER A 176 11.47 3.33 6.59
C SER A 176 12.19 2.82 7.86
N PRO A 177 13.21 1.97 7.74
CA PRO A 177 13.97 1.48 8.90
C PRO A 177 14.64 2.60 9.71
N GLU A 178 14.94 3.73 9.08
CA GLU A 178 15.55 4.90 9.69
C GLU A 178 14.56 6.02 10.02
N SER A 179 13.25 5.74 9.99
CA SER A 179 12.24 6.76 10.29
C SER A 179 12.33 7.25 11.73
N VAL A 180 12.28 8.56 11.90
CA VAL A 180 12.19 9.24 13.20
C VAL A 180 11.13 10.35 13.12
N PRO A 181 10.37 10.61 14.20
CA PRO A 181 10.27 9.80 15.42
C PRO A 181 9.76 8.39 15.12
N PRO A 182 10.01 7.37 15.98
CA PRO A 182 9.52 6.02 15.76
C PRO A 182 7.98 5.98 15.59
N LEU A 183 7.48 5.07 14.74
CA LEU A 183 6.04 4.99 14.41
C LEU A 183 5.15 4.90 15.67
N ALA A 184 5.53 4.05 16.64
CA ALA A 184 4.76 3.88 17.87
C ALA A 184 4.64 5.17 18.71
N GLU A 185 5.65 6.04 18.68
CA GLU A 185 5.62 7.35 19.35
C GLU A 185 4.63 8.28 18.65
N VAL A 186 4.69 8.36 17.32
CA VAL A 186 3.78 9.19 16.52
C VAL A 186 2.33 8.71 16.64
N VAL A 187 2.09 7.39 16.65
CA VAL A 187 0.75 6.81 16.87
C VAL A 187 0.22 7.20 18.25
N ALA A 188 0.99 6.99 19.32
CA ALA A 188 0.57 7.34 20.67
C ALA A 188 0.23 8.84 20.80
N LEU A 189 1.06 9.70 20.19
CA LEU A 189 0.87 11.14 20.21
C LEU A 189 -0.38 11.58 19.42
N ALA A 190 -0.59 11.03 18.22
CA ALA A 190 -1.74 11.35 17.38
C ALA A 190 -3.04 10.88 18.04
N HIS A 191 -3.04 9.69 18.63
CA HIS A 191 -4.20 9.15 19.36
C HIS A 191 -4.55 9.96 20.61
N ALA A 192 -3.56 10.52 21.31
CA ALA A 192 -3.82 11.45 22.43
C ALA A 192 -4.62 12.70 22.00
N HIS A 193 -4.61 13.02 20.70
CA HIS A 193 -5.35 14.12 20.08
C HIS A 193 -6.55 13.67 19.25
N GLY A 194 -6.88 12.36 19.25
CA GLY A 194 -7.97 11.81 18.45
C GLY A 194 -7.72 11.83 16.94
N VAL A 195 -6.45 11.90 16.51
CA VAL A 195 -6.04 11.95 15.11
C VAL A 195 -5.58 10.55 14.65
N PRO A 196 -6.18 9.96 13.60
CA PRO A 196 -5.76 8.66 13.07
C PRO A 196 -4.45 8.74 12.28
N VAL A 197 -3.72 7.63 12.22
CA VAL A 197 -2.44 7.51 11.47
C VAL A 197 -2.59 6.60 10.25
N LEU A 198 -2.28 7.14 9.07
CA LEU A 198 -2.13 6.41 7.81
C LEU A 198 -0.64 6.17 7.53
N VAL A 199 -0.25 4.89 7.51
CA VAL A 199 1.14 4.46 7.28
C VAL A 199 1.33 4.03 5.83
N ASP A 200 2.28 4.65 5.15
CA ASP A 200 2.84 4.11 3.90
C ASP A 200 3.96 3.12 4.24
N ALA A 201 3.65 1.82 4.17
CA ALA A 201 4.59 0.71 4.31
C ALA A 201 4.82 -0.01 2.97
N ALA A 202 4.62 0.69 1.84
CA ALA A 202 4.57 0.08 0.53
C ALA A 202 5.85 -0.66 0.14
N ALA A 203 7.01 -0.31 0.69
CA ALA A 203 8.31 -0.92 0.41
C ALA A 203 8.88 -1.71 1.59
N GLU A 204 8.14 -1.84 2.69
CA GLU A 204 8.68 -2.29 3.99
C GLU A 204 8.51 -3.80 4.21
N LEU A 205 8.35 -4.56 3.12
CA LEU A 205 8.41 -6.02 3.13
C LEU A 205 9.55 -6.43 2.19
N PRO A 206 10.35 -7.46 2.53
CA PRO A 206 10.49 -8.13 3.82
C PRO A 206 11.08 -7.22 4.93
N PRO A 207 11.11 -7.63 6.22
CA PRO A 207 10.72 -8.94 6.77
C PRO A 207 9.21 -9.18 6.75
N ARG A 208 8.78 -10.45 6.71
CA ARG A 208 7.35 -10.81 6.73
C ARG A 208 6.65 -10.36 8.01
N SER A 209 7.39 -10.30 9.11
CA SER A 209 6.86 -9.89 10.41
C SER A 209 6.29 -8.47 10.39
N ASN A 210 6.75 -7.59 9.49
CA ASN A 210 6.20 -6.25 9.28
C ASN A 210 4.71 -6.24 8.89
N LEU A 211 4.16 -7.33 8.35
CA LEU A 211 2.70 -7.46 8.17
C LEU A 211 1.94 -7.27 9.48
N THR A 212 2.54 -7.66 10.61
CA THR A 212 1.93 -7.62 11.95
C THR A 212 2.63 -6.66 12.92
N GLU A 213 3.94 -6.44 12.80
CA GLU A 213 4.67 -5.54 13.69
C GLU A 213 4.25 -4.09 13.48
N ILE A 214 4.06 -3.66 12.22
CA ILE A 214 3.63 -2.30 11.90
C ILE A 214 2.22 -2.04 12.42
N THR A 215 1.28 -2.96 12.18
CA THR A 215 -0.11 -2.83 12.64
C THR A 215 -0.21 -2.91 14.16
N SER A 216 0.67 -3.67 14.83
CA SER A 216 0.72 -3.75 16.30
C SER A 216 1.09 -2.44 17.00
N THR A 217 1.60 -1.45 16.27
CA THR A 217 1.87 -0.11 16.81
C THR A 217 0.58 0.66 17.15
N GLY A 218 -0.57 0.21 16.64
CA GLY A 218 -1.86 0.89 16.77
C GLY A 218 -2.20 1.79 15.58
N ALA A 219 -1.40 1.80 14.52
CA ALA A 219 -1.71 2.55 13.30
C ALA A 219 -3.12 2.21 12.75
N ASP A 220 -3.90 3.23 12.43
CA ASP A 220 -5.31 3.09 12.02
C ASP A 220 -5.45 2.49 10.63
N LEU A 221 -4.52 2.81 9.73
CA LEU A 221 -4.44 2.28 8.37
C LEU A 221 -2.98 2.06 7.97
N VAL A 222 -2.69 0.93 7.34
CA VAL A 222 -1.36 0.57 6.83
C VAL A 222 -1.49 0.11 5.37
N VAL A 223 -0.63 0.65 4.52
CA VAL A 223 -0.58 0.33 3.10
C VAL A 223 0.64 -0.53 2.77
N PHE A 224 0.43 -1.66 2.11
CA PHE A 224 1.49 -2.49 1.54
C PHE A 224 1.36 -2.58 0.01
N SER A 225 2.49 -2.73 -0.68
CA SER A 225 2.48 -3.00 -2.13
C SER A 225 2.40 -4.51 -2.40
N GLY A 226 1.38 -4.93 -3.15
CA GLY A 226 1.20 -6.34 -3.53
C GLY A 226 2.20 -6.81 -4.58
N GLY A 227 2.56 -5.95 -5.52
CA GLY A 227 3.47 -6.26 -6.63
C GLY A 227 4.97 -6.29 -6.30
N LYS A 228 5.35 -5.85 -5.09
CA LYS A 228 6.74 -5.86 -4.64
C LYS A 228 7.10 -7.22 -4.03
N SER A 229 7.41 -7.26 -2.74
CA SER A 229 7.94 -8.45 -2.09
C SER A 229 6.90 -9.54 -1.85
N ILE A 230 5.62 -9.18 -1.85
CA ILE A 230 4.51 -10.16 -1.87
C ILE A 230 4.46 -10.90 -3.22
N ARG A 231 4.95 -10.27 -4.31
CA ARG A 231 4.99 -10.82 -5.68
C ARG A 231 3.61 -11.18 -6.25
N GLY A 232 2.59 -10.44 -5.84
CA GLY A 232 1.30 -10.43 -6.50
C GLY A 232 1.32 -9.63 -7.81
N PRO A 233 0.15 -9.42 -8.44
CA PRO A 233 0.06 -8.61 -9.65
C PRO A 233 0.57 -7.19 -9.41
N GLN A 234 1.30 -6.61 -10.36
CA GLN A 234 2.02 -5.36 -10.11
C GLN A 234 1.11 -4.18 -9.74
N SER A 235 -0.07 -4.10 -10.34
CA SER A 235 -1.09 -3.08 -10.05
C SER A 235 -2.01 -3.51 -8.90
N SER A 236 -1.42 -3.97 -7.78
CA SER A 236 -2.16 -4.41 -6.60
C SER A 236 -1.51 -3.91 -5.30
N GLY A 237 -2.34 -3.65 -4.30
CA GLY A 237 -1.94 -3.15 -2.99
C GLY A 237 -2.90 -3.65 -1.92
N ILE A 238 -2.43 -3.60 -0.68
CA ILE A 238 -3.21 -3.94 0.52
C ILE A 238 -3.37 -2.66 1.31
N LEU A 239 -4.61 -2.32 1.66
CA LEU A 239 -4.93 -1.36 2.71
C LEU A 239 -5.52 -2.15 3.88
N ALA A 240 -4.89 -2.15 5.04
CA ALA A 240 -5.32 -2.90 6.21
C ALA A 240 -5.41 -2.00 7.43
N GLY A 241 -6.37 -2.23 8.33
CA GLY A 241 -6.52 -1.41 9.54
C GLY A 241 -7.89 -1.51 10.17
N ARG A 242 -8.35 -0.39 10.72
CA ARG A 242 -9.66 -0.27 11.37
C ARG A 242 -10.81 -0.50 10.39
N ARG A 243 -11.83 -1.24 10.83
CA ARG A 243 -12.95 -1.67 9.98
C ARG A 243 -13.81 -0.51 9.47
N ASP A 244 -14.00 0.53 10.27
CA ASP A 244 -14.78 1.71 9.88
C ASP A 244 -14.13 2.47 8.72
N LEU A 245 -12.80 2.66 8.76
CA LEU A 245 -12.05 3.32 7.70
C LEU A 245 -11.93 2.44 6.45
N ILE A 246 -11.66 1.15 6.61
CA ILE A 246 -11.63 0.19 5.49
C ILE A 246 -13.00 0.12 4.79
N GLY A 247 -14.08 0.11 5.56
CA GLY A 247 -15.45 0.13 5.04
C GLY A 247 -15.77 1.39 4.25
N SER A 248 -15.36 2.56 4.76
CA SER A 248 -15.47 3.83 4.03
C SER A 248 -14.69 3.80 2.70
N ALA A 249 -13.45 3.32 2.73
CA ALA A 249 -12.63 3.15 1.51
C ALA A 249 -13.29 2.19 0.51
N PHE A 250 -13.86 1.09 0.99
CA PHE A 250 -14.55 0.11 0.16
C PHE A 250 -15.76 0.71 -0.58
N VAL A 251 -16.66 1.40 0.13
CA VAL A 251 -17.86 1.96 -0.51
C VAL A 251 -17.55 3.10 -1.50
N GLN A 252 -16.42 3.80 -1.30
CA GLN A 252 -15.94 4.82 -2.25
C GLN A 252 -15.26 4.21 -3.48
N MET A 253 -14.75 2.97 -3.39
CA MET A 253 -14.09 2.27 -4.48
C MET A 253 -15.05 1.46 -5.36
N MET A 254 -16.06 0.86 -4.75
CA MET A 254 -16.91 -0.12 -5.41
C MET A 254 -17.95 0.50 -6.33
N ASP A 255 -18.34 -0.29 -7.33
CA ASP A 255 -19.53 -0.01 -8.12
C ASP A 255 -20.76 -0.52 -7.36
N LEU A 256 -21.45 0.40 -6.69
CA LEU A 256 -22.62 0.11 -5.86
C LEU A 256 -23.92 0.61 -6.51
N ASP A 257 -24.01 0.53 -7.84
CA ASP A 257 -25.25 0.80 -8.60
C ASP A 257 -26.29 -0.31 -8.33
N GLU A 258 -26.73 -0.37 -7.09
CA GLU A 258 -27.66 -1.35 -6.54
C GLU A 258 -28.88 -0.65 -5.97
N HIS A 259 -30.01 -1.35 -6.04
CA HIS A 259 -31.25 -0.87 -5.44
C HIS A 259 -31.10 -0.89 -3.91
N PRO A 260 -31.36 0.21 -3.18
CA PRO A 260 -31.12 0.30 -1.72
C PRO A 260 -31.76 -0.82 -0.89
N GLN A 261 -32.90 -1.35 -1.34
CA GLN A 261 -33.66 -2.43 -0.70
C GLN A 261 -33.03 -3.82 -0.91
N LEU A 262 -32.13 -3.96 -1.88
CA LEU A 262 -31.43 -5.21 -2.21
C LEU A 262 -29.96 -5.17 -1.81
N TRP A 263 -29.42 -3.98 -1.54
CA TRP A 263 -28.03 -3.80 -1.19
C TRP A 263 -27.69 -4.49 0.13
N ALA A 264 -26.87 -5.53 0.03
CA ALA A 264 -26.42 -6.35 1.15
C ALA A 264 -24.89 -6.42 1.16
N PRO A 265 -24.19 -5.35 1.57
CA PRO A 265 -22.74 -5.33 1.54
C PRO A 265 -22.13 -6.38 2.48
N PRO A 266 -20.89 -6.84 2.21
CA PRO A 266 -20.20 -7.78 3.08
C PRO A 266 -20.12 -7.25 4.51
N PRO A 267 -20.60 -8.00 5.52
CA PRO A 267 -20.64 -7.52 6.90
C PRO A 267 -19.23 -7.30 7.46
N GLU A 268 -18.19 -7.93 6.91
CA GLU A 268 -16.81 -7.70 7.33
C GLU A 268 -16.34 -6.28 6.98
N LEU A 269 -16.89 -5.68 5.92
CA LEU A 269 -16.47 -4.38 5.42
C LEU A 269 -17.41 -3.24 5.84
N VAL A 270 -18.73 -3.46 5.80
CA VAL A 270 -19.70 -2.38 5.99
C VAL A 270 -20.63 -2.68 7.16
N ASP A 271 -20.69 -1.74 8.11
CA ASP A 271 -21.81 -1.66 9.03
C ASP A 271 -22.97 -0.93 8.34
N GLN A 272 -24.01 -1.65 7.96
CA GLN A 272 -25.17 -1.08 7.27
C GLN A 272 -25.87 0.01 8.08
N THR A 273 -25.72 0.02 9.41
CA THR A 273 -26.29 1.07 10.26
C THR A 273 -25.57 2.41 10.10
N ALA A 274 -24.32 2.42 9.63
CA ALA A 274 -23.58 3.64 9.34
C ALA A 274 -24.05 4.32 8.03
N LEU A 275 -24.75 3.60 7.16
CA LEU A 275 -25.25 4.08 5.87
C LEU A 275 -26.76 3.84 5.72
N LEU A 276 -27.53 4.40 6.65
CA LEU A 276 -29.00 4.37 6.59
C LEU A 276 -29.50 5.00 5.27
N GLY A 277 -30.23 4.23 4.47
CA GLY A 277 -30.78 4.67 3.18
C GLY A 277 -30.07 4.13 1.93
N GLY A 278 -29.11 3.22 2.07
CA GLY A 278 -28.53 2.49 0.94
C GLY A 278 -27.07 2.86 0.60
N PRO A 279 -26.55 2.36 -0.54
CA PRO A 279 -25.19 2.62 -0.94
C PRO A 279 -24.98 4.11 -1.25
N PRO A 280 -23.79 4.68 -0.97
CA PRO A 280 -23.43 5.99 -1.50
C PRO A 280 -23.28 5.92 -3.04
N ARG A 281 -23.21 7.09 -3.67
CA ARG A 281 -22.86 7.18 -5.09
C ARG A 281 -21.38 6.86 -5.31
N HIS A 282 -20.98 6.69 -6.57
CA HIS A 282 -19.58 6.46 -6.93
C HIS A 282 -18.71 7.64 -6.47
N GLY A 283 -17.78 7.37 -5.56
CA GLY A 283 -16.82 8.37 -5.10
C GLY A 283 -15.54 8.42 -5.93
N LEU A 284 -14.59 9.23 -5.48
CA LEU A 284 -13.24 9.36 -6.07
C LEU A 284 -12.55 7.99 -6.25
N GLY A 285 -12.84 7.03 -5.37
CA GLY A 285 -12.25 5.69 -5.39
C GLY A 285 -12.66 4.83 -6.58
N ARG A 286 -13.66 5.20 -7.38
CA ARG A 286 -14.18 4.33 -8.46
C ARG A 286 -13.13 3.97 -9.51
N GLY A 287 -12.19 4.89 -9.78
CA GLY A 287 -11.05 4.68 -10.67
C GLY A 287 -9.95 3.78 -10.08
N LEU A 288 -10.04 3.48 -8.78
CA LEU A 288 -9.08 2.68 -8.01
C LEU A 288 -9.56 1.24 -7.79
N LYS A 289 -10.71 0.88 -8.37
CA LYS A 289 -11.28 -0.48 -8.37
C LYS A 289 -10.30 -1.49 -8.97
N VAL A 290 -10.26 -2.66 -8.36
CA VAL A 290 -9.43 -3.79 -8.78
C VAL A 290 -10.25 -4.83 -9.55
N ALA A 291 -9.61 -5.52 -10.50
CA ALA A 291 -10.21 -6.62 -11.23
C ALA A 291 -10.18 -7.94 -10.42
N LYS A 292 -11.11 -8.87 -10.67
CA LYS A 292 -11.25 -10.14 -9.93
C LYS A 292 -9.99 -10.99 -9.98
N GLU A 293 -9.32 -11.01 -11.12
CA GLU A 293 -8.07 -11.72 -11.36
C GLU A 293 -6.96 -11.14 -10.49
N THR A 294 -6.89 -9.81 -10.42
CA THR A 294 -5.88 -9.13 -9.60
C THR A 294 -6.12 -9.37 -8.11
N ILE A 295 -7.39 -9.38 -7.66
CA ILE A 295 -7.73 -9.68 -6.26
C ILE A 295 -7.26 -11.09 -5.91
N ILE A 296 -7.69 -12.11 -6.67
CA ILE A 296 -7.28 -13.50 -6.40
C ILE A 296 -5.78 -13.70 -6.54
N GLY A 297 -5.15 -13.12 -7.55
CA GLY A 297 -3.71 -13.18 -7.72
C GLY A 297 -2.96 -12.61 -6.51
N LEU A 298 -3.43 -11.50 -5.95
CA LEU A 298 -2.84 -10.92 -4.74
C LEU A 298 -3.05 -11.83 -3.51
N LEU A 299 -4.26 -12.36 -3.32
CA LEU A 299 -4.55 -13.24 -2.20
C LEU A 299 -3.71 -14.52 -2.23
N THR A 300 -3.58 -15.15 -3.41
CA THR A 300 -2.66 -16.29 -3.59
C THR A 300 -1.22 -15.90 -3.31
N ALA A 301 -0.77 -14.71 -3.74
CA ALA A 301 0.59 -14.25 -3.47
C ALA A 301 0.83 -13.99 -1.97
N LEU A 302 -0.17 -13.44 -1.26
CA LEU A 302 -0.13 -13.21 0.17
C LEU A 302 0.01 -14.53 0.95
N GLU A 303 -0.82 -15.53 0.64
CA GLU A 303 -0.74 -16.87 1.26
C GLU A 303 0.66 -17.49 1.12
N LEU A 304 1.24 -17.40 -0.08
CA LEU A 304 2.57 -17.94 -0.34
C LEU A 304 3.67 -17.13 0.38
N PHE A 305 3.55 -15.81 0.43
CA PHE A 305 4.44 -14.95 1.20
C PHE A 305 4.36 -15.31 2.70
N GLU A 306 3.17 -15.40 3.28
CA GLU A 306 2.95 -15.79 4.68
C GLU A 306 3.40 -17.21 5.03
N SER A 307 3.40 -18.12 4.07
CA SER A 307 3.97 -19.46 4.27
C SER A 307 5.51 -19.47 4.31
N GLY A 308 6.16 -18.38 3.91
CA GLY A 308 7.62 -18.30 3.76
C GLY A 308 8.14 -19.03 2.52
N GLN A 309 7.29 -19.27 1.52
CA GLN A 309 7.62 -20.08 0.34
C GLN A 309 8.90 -19.61 -0.38
N TYR A 310 9.18 -18.30 -0.33
CA TYR A 310 10.33 -17.70 -1.01
C TYR A 310 11.49 -17.34 -0.08
N ASP A 311 11.42 -17.63 1.23
CA ASP A 311 12.44 -17.20 2.21
C ASP A 311 13.85 -17.72 1.85
N VAL A 312 13.93 -18.98 1.39
CA VAL A 312 15.19 -19.60 0.94
C VAL A 312 15.76 -18.91 -0.31
N GLU A 313 14.88 -18.52 -1.24
CA GLU A 313 15.29 -17.85 -2.47
C GLU A 313 15.77 -16.42 -2.19
N VAL A 314 15.12 -15.71 -1.26
CA VAL A 314 15.58 -14.38 -0.81
C VAL A 314 16.98 -14.46 -0.20
N GLU A 315 17.23 -15.45 0.66
CA GLU A 315 18.54 -15.65 1.27
C GLU A 315 19.61 -15.99 0.22
N ARG A 316 19.28 -16.83 -0.76
CA ARG A 316 20.15 -17.12 -1.89
C ARG A 316 20.48 -15.87 -2.71
N GLN A 317 19.47 -15.05 -3.02
CA GLN A 317 19.64 -13.81 -3.76
C GLN A 317 20.51 -12.80 -3.00
N ARG A 318 20.35 -12.72 -1.67
CA ARG A 318 21.21 -11.91 -0.80
C ARG A 318 22.67 -12.32 -0.92
N ILE A 319 22.97 -13.62 -0.81
CA ILE A 319 24.35 -14.14 -0.96
C ILE A 319 24.95 -13.77 -2.33
N ILE A 320 24.16 -13.86 -3.40
CA ILE A 320 24.59 -13.47 -4.74
C ILE A 320 24.86 -11.96 -4.81
N LEU A 321 23.97 -11.12 -4.28
CA LEU A 321 24.14 -9.67 -4.25
C LEU A 321 25.35 -9.24 -3.43
N GLU A 322 25.60 -9.87 -2.29
CA GLU A 322 26.80 -9.60 -1.46
C GLU A 322 28.09 -9.90 -2.20
N LYS A 323 28.11 -10.98 -2.99
CA LYS A 323 29.23 -11.28 -3.87
C LYS A 323 29.40 -10.21 -4.95
N ILE A 324 28.32 -9.80 -5.60
CA ILE A 324 28.35 -8.74 -6.62
C ILE A 324 28.87 -7.42 -6.02
N VAL A 325 28.34 -7.00 -4.87
CA VAL A 325 28.78 -5.78 -4.18
C VAL A 325 30.26 -5.86 -3.85
N LYS A 326 30.74 -6.99 -3.31
CA LYS A 326 32.16 -7.21 -3.01
C LYS A 326 33.03 -7.10 -4.27
N ASP A 327 32.60 -7.68 -5.39
CA ASP A 327 33.36 -7.66 -6.64
C ASP A 327 33.34 -6.27 -7.32
N LEU A 328 32.32 -5.44 -7.04
CA LEU A 328 32.23 -4.05 -7.50
C LEU A 328 32.96 -3.05 -6.61
N GLN A 329 33.29 -3.41 -5.36
CA GLN A 329 33.98 -2.52 -4.43
C GLN A 329 35.35 -2.08 -4.99
N GLY A 330 35.54 -0.75 -5.08
CA GLY A 330 36.78 -0.15 -5.56
C GLY A 330 36.90 0.00 -7.08
N LEU A 331 35.89 -0.45 -7.85
CA LEU A 331 35.82 -0.12 -9.27
C LEU A 331 35.40 1.34 -9.46
N PRO A 332 35.95 2.06 -10.45
CA PRO A 332 35.52 3.41 -10.77
C PRO A 332 34.06 3.42 -11.22
N LEU A 333 33.26 4.34 -10.68
CA LEU A 333 31.95 4.66 -11.23
C LEU A 333 32.16 5.35 -12.59
N SER A 334 31.93 4.61 -13.68
CA SER A 334 31.97 5.14 -15.04
C SER A 334 30.66 5.79 -15.44
#